data_AF-A0A1I1BJQ4-F1
#
_entry.id   AF-A0A1I1BJQ4-F1
#
_cell.length_a   1.000
_cell.length_b   1.000
_cell.length_c   1.000
_cell.angle_alpha   90.00
_cell.angle_beta   90.00
_cell.angle_gamma   90.00
#
_symmetry.space_group_name_H-M   'P 1'
#
loop_
_entity.id
_entity.type
_entity.pdbx_description
1 polymer ?
#
loop_
_entity_poly.entity_id
_entity_poly.type
_entity_poly.pdbx_seq_one_letter_code
_entity_poly.pdbx_strand_id
1 'polypeptide(L)'
;MTTFLKARLRAAAYPMTVLGVLSLAGCGGGGGESPEQAMDLSQVSLNCVQQPGETCNKVQATVMLYAKVTDQRPLWEEKPAGGAKVFDTVNRIKQADGSWLMDFSVKPGLAEGTYTGTVDFAVSVSPFPGTPNYQPRTASYSITVAGMKGTLSPLRPLSGAADWEGYNGNAAHTAYVPVTLDASKFTRRWSWKGAVNASGASTSISPLVAANGLVYFNEELAIDDTAERFKYLYTYRLSALSETDGAATWQTELKLDYVPGAPGVSGNRLVMAGVNDASTFDALSGARLAAARQPNTNGVLVASSPMTAPTLFGGNAYLGGNNDVISLDATTGQNRWSTSLDLPKLNNVDEWTPAVSASTVYSNAAGTLTAFNIADGSKRFSVAVPGQVVGGTGKSSLRQAPVLVDDNTVLLLNQRPYPGKAVDNSLSLVDAGSRSVRWTVNGRFTTQPVVARGVIYVGNDSGKVIEARNVSDGAVLWTWPLASVGEEVLNGDLIVTNNLLFVAGGRNTHALDLASRQAAWTYRLSGTLSLSRNGVLYIRSAQGVYGSNIGYVTAINVQ
;
A
#
# COMPACT_ATOMS: atom_id res chain seq x y z
N MET A 1 -52.63 6.13 19.74
CA MET A 1 -53.26 4.81 19.68
C MET A 1 -52.14 3.78 19.53
N THR A 2 -51.72 3.15 20.62
CA THR A 2 -52.00 1.72 20.95
C THR A 2 -51.29 0.79 19.95
N THR A 3 -50.35 -0.11 20.30
CA THR A 3 -50.16 -0.86 21.55
C THR A 3 -48.78 -1.55 21.57
N PHE A 4 -48.35 -1.92 22.77
CA PHE A 4 -47.10 -2.57 23.20
C PHE A 4 -46.69 -3.86 22.47
N LEU A 5 -45.38 -4.09 22.34
CA LEU A 5 -44.73 -5.36 22.74
C LEU A 5 -43.26 -5.12 23.12
N LYS A 6 -42.94 -5.16 24.42
CA LYS A 6 -41.57 -5.20 24.96
C LYS A 6 -41.07 -6.65 24.88
N ALA A 7 -40.16 -6.95 23.94
CA ALA A 7 -39.41 -8.20 23.96
C ALA A 7 -38.08 -7.98 24.70
N ARG A 8 -37.97 -8.58 25.90
CA ARG A 8 -36.71 -8.71 26.64
C ARG A 8 -35.85 -9.77 25.94
N LEU A 9 -34.76 -9.36 25.30
CA LEU A 9 -33.71 -10.30 24.87
C LEU A 9 -32.80 -10.61 26.07
N ARG A 10 -32.90 -11.86 26.52
CA ARG A 10 -31.99 -12.49 27.49
C ARG A 10 -30.61 -12.61 26.86
N ALA A 11 -29.58 -12.12 27.56
CA ALA A 11 -28.21 -12.51 27.29
C ALA A 11 -28.06 -14.02 27.59
N ALA A 12 -27.74 -14.81 26.58
CA ALA A 12 -27.23 -16.16 26.77
C ALA A 12 -25.79 -16.04 27.29
N ALA A 13 -25.63 -16.11 28.60
CA ALA A 13 -24.35 -16.34 29.23
C ALA A 13 -23.90 -17.76 28.89
N TYR A 14 -22.82 -17.89 28.12
CA TYR A 14 -22.07 -19.15 28.09
C TYR A 14 -21.51 -19.40 29.49
N PRO A 15 -21.64 -20.62 30.06
CA PRO A 15 -21.07 -20.92 31.35
C PRO A 15 -19.54 -20.89 31.24
N MET A 16 -18.92 -19.88 31.86
CA MET A 16 -17.55 -19.98 32.33
C MET A 16 -17.49 -21.12 33.33
N THR A 17 -16.89 -22.24 32.94
CA THR A 17 -16.39 -23.24 33.89
C THR A 17 -15.25 -22.61 34.68
N VAL A 18 -15.60 -22.01 35.81
CA VAL A 18 -14.67 -21.67 36.88
C VAL A 18 -14.19 -22.98 37.48
N LEU A 19 -12.96 -23.41 37.17
CA LEU A 19 -12.29 -24.42 37.98
C LEU A 19 -11.80 -23.73 39.25
N GLY A 20 -12.61 -23.85 40.31
CA GLY A 20 -12.20 -23.47 41.66
C GLY A 20 -11.10 -24.42 42.15
N VAL A 21 -9.98 -23.84 42.59
CA VAL A 21 -8.97 -24.56 43.37
C VAL A 21 -9.56 -24.85 44.75
N LEU A 22 -10.06 -26.07 44.93
CA LEU A 22 -10.45 -26.59 46.24
C LEU A 22 -9.19 -26.91 47.03
N SER A 23 -8.84 -26.04 47.97
CA SER A 23 -7.90 -26.33 49.05
C SER A 23 -8.57 -27.24 50.08
N LEU A 24 -8.34 -28.54 49.98
CA LEU A 24 -8.65 -29.51 51.02
C LEU A 24 -7.36 -29.98 51.68
N ALA A 25 -7.16 -29.54 52.92
CA ALA A 25 -6.21 -30.14 53.84
C ALA A 25 -6.68 -31.56 54.18
N GLY A 26 -5.86 -32.55 53.83
CA GLY A 26 -6.05 -33.95 54.21
C GLY A 26 -4.71 -34.65 54.22
N CYS A 27 -4.14 -34.86 55.41
CA CYS A 27 -3.05 -35.80 55.61
C CYS A 27 -3.57 -37.22 55.33
N GLY A 28 -2.96 -37.91 54.37
CA GLY A 28 -3.16 -39.33 54.10
C GLY A 28 -2.15 -39.78 53.06
N GLY A 29 -1.05 -40.39 53.52
CA GLY A 29 0.03 -40.86 52.66
C GLY A 29 -0.40 -41.94 51.68
N GLY A 30 -0.04 -41.74 50.42
CA GLY A 30 -0.09 -42.70 49.32
C GLY A 30 0.72 -42.11 48.17
N GLY A 31 1.71 -42.85 47.66
CA GLY A 31 2.83 -42.32 46.87
C GLY A 31 2.41 -41.46 45.68
N GLY A 32 2.84 -40.20 45.68
CA GLY A 32 2.79 -39.37 44.47
C GLY A 32 3.72 -39.96 43.43
N GLU A 33 3.16 -40.44 42.33
CA GLU A 33 3.94 -40.81 41.14
C GLU A 33 4.86 -39.63 40.79
N SER A 34 6.15 -39.94 40.59
CA SER A 34 7.11 -38.92 40.18
C SER A 34 6.67 -38.35 38.82
N PRO A 35 6.72 -37.02 38.63
CA PRO A 35 6.28 -36.40 37.39
C PRO A 35 6.96 -37.02 36.18
N GLU A 36 6.17 -37.59 35.27
CA GLU A 36 6.69 -38.15 34.01
C GLU A 36 6.89 -37.03 32.99
N GLN A 37 7.98 -37.14 32.23
CA GLN A 37 8.23 -36.26 31.10
C GLN A 37 7.43 -36.77 29.90
N ALA A 38 6.70 -35.88 29.21
CA ALA A 38 5.95 -36.24 28.00
C ALA A 38 6.73 -36.03 26.71
N MET A 39 7.71 -35.13 26.74
CA MET A 39 8.27 -34.57 25.53
C MET A 39 9.65 -33.97 25.75
N ASP A 40 10.39 -33.82 24.65
CA ASP A 40 11.59 -33.02 24.55
C ASP A 40 11.42 -31.86 23.58
N LEU A 41 12.09 -30.75 23.91
CA LEU A 41 12.20 -29.59 23.05
C LEU A 41 13.57 -29.62 22.37
N SER A 42 13.58 -29.39 21.06
CA SER A 42 14.79 -29.22 20.26
C SER A 42 14.61 -28.06 19.29
N GLN A 43 15.72 -27.57 18.72
CA GLN A 43 15.71 -26.48 17.74
C GLN A 43 14.91 -25.24 18.21
N VAL A 44 14.98 -24.93 19.50
CA VAL A 44 14.24 -23.83 20.12
C VAL A 44 14.84 -22.50 19.69
N SER A 45 14.14 -21.78 18.82
CA SER A 45 14.46 -20.45 18.34
C SER A 45 13.27 -19.53 18.56
N LEU A 46 13.01 -19.18 19.82
CA LEU A 46 11.90 -18.29 20.20
C LEU A 46 12.33 -16.82 20.39
N ASN A 47 13.55 -16.48 19.95
CA ASN A 47 14.09 -15.14 20.08
C ASN A 47 14.10 -14.45 18.73
N CYS A 48 13.82 -13.15 18.73
CA CYS A 48 13.85 -12.35 17.53
C CYS A 48 14.12 -10.89 17.88
N VAL A 49 14.93 -10.23 17.05
CA VAL A 49 15.00 -8.77 16.99
C VAL A 49 14.35 -8.37 15.68
N GLN A 50 13.28 -7.59 15.76
CA GLN A 50 12.54 -7.03 14.65
C GLN A 50 12.48 -5.52 14.78
N GLN A 51 12.24 -4.85 13.67
CA GLN A 51 11.97 -3.42 13.67
C GLN A 51 10.45 -3.16 13.73
N PRO A 52 9.96 -1.97 14.15
CA PRO A 52 8.53 -1.67 14.22
C PRO A 52 7.77 -2.00 12.93
N GLY A 53 6.82 -2.94 12.98
CA GLY A 53 6.05 -3.39 11.81
C GLY A 53 6.70 -4.50 10.97
N GLU A 54 7.92 -4.93 11.29
CA GLU A 54 8.47 -6.22 10.85
C GLU A 54 7.75 -7.39 11.53
N THR A 55 7.86 -8.56 10.91
CA THR A 55 7.41 -9.82 11.49
C THR A 55 8.63 -10.69 11.65
N CYS A 56 8.81 -11.23 12.85
CA CYS A 56 9.84 -12.22 13.11
C CYS A 56 9.60 -13.48 12.27
N ASN A 57 10.59 -13.84 11.44
CA ASN A 57 10.59 -15.12 10.75
C ASN A 57 11.30 -16.16 11.61
N LYS A 58 10.86 -17.43 11.54
CA LYS A 58 11.48 -18.58 12.23
C LYS A 58 11.46 -18.49 13.75
N VAL A 59 10.37 -17.99 14.32
CA VAL A 59 10.12 -18.11 15.76
C VAL A 59 9.51 -19.47 16.02
N GLN A 60 10.34 -20.48 16.27
CA GLN A 60 9.90 -21.87 16.23
C GLN A 60 10.54 -22.73 17.32
N ALA A 61 9.88 -23.84 17.64
CA ALA A 61 10.42 -24.90 18.49
C ALA A 61 9.95 -26.25 17.98
N THR A 62 10.82 -27.26 18.04
CA THR A 62 10.48 -28.64 17.68
C THR A 62 10.17 -29.44 18.93
N VAL A 63 8.99 -30.06 18.97
CA VAL A 63 8.51 -30.87 20.09
C VAL A 63 8.52 -32.34 19.67
N MET A 64 9.30 -33.17 20.36
CA MET A 64 9.27 -34.62 20.18
C MET A 64 8.55 -35.25 21.37
N LEU A 65 7.49 -36.00 21.11
CA LEU A 65 6.77 -36.75 22.15
C LEU A 65 7.49 -38.07 22.44
N TYR A 66 7.48 -38.50 23.70
CA TYR A 66 7.99 -39.83 24.04
C TYR A 66 7.03 -40.93 23.61
N ALA A 67 7.58 -42.11 23.32
CA ALA A 67 6.84 -43.24 22.73
C ALA A 67 5.61 -43.70 23.53
N LYS A 68 5.55 -43.43 24.83
CA LYS A 68 4.41 -43.75 25.71
C LYS A 68 3.28 -42.72 25.65
N VAL A 69 3.56 -41.54 25.12
CA VAL A 69 2.59 -40.48 24.90
C VAL A 69 1.94 -40.76 23.55
N THR A 70 0.61 -40.89 23.54
CA THR A 70 -0.15 -40.98 22.28
C THR A 70 0.22 -39.80 21.38
N ASP A 71 0.22 -39.99 20.06
CA ASP A 71 0.54 -38.97 19.06
C ASP A 71 -0.45 -37.79 19.12
N GLN A 72 -0.30 -36.97 20.14
CA GLN A 72 -1.14 -35.84 20.47
C GLN A 72 -0.55 -34.59 19.85
N ARG A 73 -1.43 -33.70 19.41
CA ARG A 73 -1.01 -32.37 18.96
C ARG A 73 -0.59 -31.55 20.19
N PRO A 74 0.67 -31.05 20.28
CA PRO A 74 1.10 -30.28 21.44
C PRO A 74 0.25 -29.02 21.67
N LEU A 75 -0.02 -28.78 22.94
CA LEU A 75 -0.60 -27.55 23.47
C LEU A 75 0.51 -26.56 23.80
N TRP A 76 0.17 -25.29 23.83
CA TRP A 76 1.09 -24.22 24.18
C TRP A 76 0.38 -23.14 25.00
N GLU A 77 1.11 -22.50 25.90
CA GLU A 77 0.63 -21.33 26.64
C GLU A 77 1.75 -20.31 26.78
N GLU A 78 1.51 -19.08 26.35
CA GLU A 78 2.43 -17.96 26.57
C GLU A 78 2.25 -17.36 27.96
N LYS A 79 3.36 -17.26 28.70
CA LYS A 79 3.49 -16.60 30.01
C LYS A 79 4.40 -15.37 29.89
N PRO A 80 3.83 -14.19 29.59
CA PRO A 80 4.61 -12.96 29.43
C PRO A 80 5.11 -12.43 30.78
N ALA A 81 6.37 -12.00 30.86
CA ALA A 81 6.94 -11.41 32.07
C ALA A 81 6.34 -10.03 32.40
N GLY A 82 5.96 -9.26 31.37
CA GLY A 82 5.38 -7.92 31.49
C GLY A 82 3.86 -7.85 31.24
N GLY A 83 3.15 -8.99 31.25
CA GLY A 83 1.69 -9.06 31.05
C GLY A 83 1.18 -8.93 29.60
N ALA A 84 1.98 -8.36 28.69
CA ALA A 84 1.63 -8.26 27.27
C ALA A 84 2.03 -9.53 26.50
N LYS A 85 1.03 -10.25 25.97
CA LYS A 85 1.26 -11.41 25.07
C LYS A 85 1.76 -10.98 23.69
N VAL A 86 2.81 -11.60 23.18
CA VAL A 86 3.43 -11.27 21.88
C VAL A 86 3.15 -12.28 20.77
N PHE A 87 2.68 -13.49 21.08
CA PHE A 87 2.29 -14.45 20.04
C PHE A 87 0.80 -14.35 19.74
N ASP A 88 0.46 -14.40 18.45
CA ASP A 88 -0.92 -14.35 17.96
C ASP A 88 -1.46 -15.75 17.71
N THR A 89 -0.74 -16.52 16.88
CA THR A 89 -1.09 -17.90 16.54
C THR A 89 0.16 -18.78 16.50
N VAL A 90 -0.04 -20.11 16.54
CA VAL A 90 1.01 -21.10 16.27
C VAL A 90 0.52 -22.09 15.24
N ASN A 91 1.29 -22.23 14.17
CA ASN A 91 1.12 -23.32 13.23
C ASN A 91 1.84 -24.57 13.76
N ARG A 92 1.21 -25.73 13.68
CA ARG A 92 1.70 -26.98 14.28
C ARG A 92 1.80 -28.02 13.19
N ILE A 93 3.02 -28.30 12.76
CA ILE A 93 3.30 -29.08 11.56
C ILE A 93 3.96 -30.38 11.97
N LYS A 94 3.27 -31.50 11.75
CA LYS A 94 3.82 -32.82 12.01
C LYS A 94 4.89 -33.17 10.97
N GLN A 95 6.06 -33.58 11.44
CA GLN A 95 7.22 -33.94 10.63
C GLN A 95 7.24 -35.45 10.34
N ALA A 96 8.02 -35.85 9.33
CA ALA A 96 8.15 -37.26 8.93
C ALA A 96 8.79 -38.15 10.01
N ASP A 97 9.61 -37.57 10.88
CA ASP A 97 10.24 -38.25 12.02
C ASP A 97 9.32 -38.39 13.25
N GLY A 98 8.07 -37.91 13.15
CA GLY A 98 7.08 -37.95 14.23
C GLY A 98 7.12 -36.75 15.17
N SER A 99 8.07 -35.82 15.01
CA SER A 99 8.12 -34.58 15.79
C SER A 99 7.08 -33.55 15.30
N TRP A 100 6.81 -32.55 16.13
CA TRP A 100 5.93 -31.41 15.81
C TRP A 100 6.75 -30.13 15.75
N LEU A 101 6.77 -29.48 14.59
CA LEU A 101 7.28 -28.12 14.44
C LEU A 101 6.20 -27.12 14.89
N MET A 102 6.49 -26.37 15.94
CA MET A 102 5.66 -25.29 16.48
C MET A 102 6.18 -23.97 15.93
N ASP A 103 5.50 -23.39 14.94
CA ASP A 103 5.89 -22.15 14.25
C ASP A 103 4.99 -20.99 14.70
N PHE A 104 5.55 -20.07 15.49
CA PHE A 104 4.84 -19.00 16.17
C PHE A 104 4.79 -17.72 15.32
N SER A 105 3.59 -17.17 15.18
CA SER A 105 3.38 -15.85 14.58
C SER A 105 3.42 -14.77 15.67
N VAL A 106 4.38 -13.85 15.57
CA VAL A 106 4.46 -12.67 16.45
C VAL A 106 3.40 -11.65 16.04
N LYS A 107 2.75 -11.04 17.04
CA LYS A 107 1.74 -10.00 16.83
C LYS A 107 2.33 -8.82 16.04
N PRO A 108 1.67 -8.38 14.96
CA PRO A 108 2.11 -7.21 14.22
C PRO A 108 1.88 -5.94 15.04
N GLY A 109 2.77 -4.95 14.87
CA GLY A 109 2.58 -3.62 15.46
C GLY A 109 2.85 -3.53 16.97
N LEU A 110 3.64 -4.44 17.54
CA LEU A 110 4.20 -4.27 18.88
C LEU A 110 4.99 -2.94 18.95
N ALA A 111 4.86 -2.23 20.07
CA ALA A 111 5.58 -1.00 20.32
C ALA A 111 7.09 -1.27 20.47
N GLU A 112 7.91 -0.24 20.31
CA GLU A 112 9.35 -0.34 20.58
C GLU A 112 9.59 -0.81 22.01
N GLY A 113 10.48 -1.81 22.17
CA GLY A 113 10.74 -2.42 23.45
C GLY A 113 11.19 -3.88 23.34
N THR A 114 11.64 -4.42 24.45
CA THR A 114 11.99 -5.84 24.56
C THR A 114 10.91 -6.56 25.36
N TYR A 115 10.27 -7.54 24.74
CA TYR A 115 9.24 -8.38 25.33
C TYR A 115 9.85 -9.74 25.65
N THR A 116 9.80 -10.13 26.92
CA THR A 116 10.34 -11.40 27.40
C THR A 116 9.27 -12.20 28.12
N GLY A 117 9.42 -13.53 28.11
CA GLY A 117 8.55 -14.43 28.83
C GLY A 117 8.91 -15.87 28.55
N THR A 118 7.98 -16.77 28.84
CA THR A 118 8.13 -18.19 28.51
C THR A 118 6.94 -18.72 27.74
N VAL A 119 7.16 -19.80 26.99
CA VAL A 119 6.10 -20.63 26.41
C VAL A 119 6.16 -22.00 27.06
N ASP A 120 5.05 -22.42 27.63
CA ASP A 120 4.88 -23.78 28.15
C ASP A 120 4.28 -24.66 27.07
N PHE A 121 4.90 -25.82 26.84
CA PHE A 121 4.47 -26.86 25.91
C PHE A 121 3.94 -28.04 26.72
N ALA A 122 2.72 -28.47 26.42
CA ALA A 122 2.04 -29.52 27.18
C ALA A 122 1.29 -30.49 26.25
N VAL A 123 0.92 -31.64 26.81
CA VAL A 123 0.00 -32.60 26.19
C VAL A 123 -1.32 -32.61 26.96
N SER A 124 -2.38 -33.13 26.35
CA SER A 124 -3.67 -33.22 27.02
C SER A 124 -3.62 -34.35 28.05
N VAL A 125 -3.79 -33.98 29.32
CA VAL A 125 -3.99 -34.93 30.43
C VAL A 125 -5.48 -35.12 30.67
N SER A 126 -5.90 -36.37 30.79
CA SER A 126 -7.29 -36.74 31.05
C SER A 126 -7.62 -36.52 32.53
N PRO A 127 -8.82 -36.00 32.88
CA PRO A 127 -9.17 -35.71 34.27
C PRO A 127 -9.52 -36.98 35.08
N PHE A 128 -9.41 -38.18 34.51
CA PHE A 128 -9.73 -39.44 35.18
C PHE A 128 -8.55 -39.96 36.02
N PRO A 129 -8.83 -40.58 37.20
CA PRO A 129 -7.80 -41.18 38.05
C PRO A 129 -6.98 -42.25 37.32
N GLY A 130 -5.65 -42.25 37.49
CA GLY A 130 -4.73 -43.23 36.88
C GLY A 130 -4.10 -42.81 35.56
N THR A 131 -4.16 -41.53 35.19
CA THR A 131 -3.49 -40.98 34.00
C THR A 131 -2.20 -40.29 34.40
N PRO A 132 -1.08 -40.47 33.66
CA PRO A 132 0.20 -39.89 34.02
C PRO A 132 0.13 -38.35 34.09
N ASN A 133 0.63 -37.77 35.18
CA ASN A 133 0.75 -36.33 35.33
C ASN A 133 1.98 -35.83 34.58
N TYR A 134 1.80 -35.48 33.29
CA TYR A 134 2.86 -34.97 32.45
C TYR A 134 3.20 -33.52 32.77
N GLN A 135 4.48 -33.27 33.08
CA GLN A 135 4.95 -31.89 33.30
C GLN A 135 5.13 -31.15 31.97
N PRO A 136 4.70 -29.88 31.88
CA PRO A 136 5.01 -29.04 30.74
C PRO A 136 6.53 -28.86 30.55
N ARG A 137 6.96 -28.70 29.31
CA ARG A 137 8.29 -28.21 28.98
C ARG A 137 8.22 -26.71 28.73
N THR A 138 9.13 -25.94 29.31
CA THR A 138 9.12 -24.48 29.18
C THR A 138 10.32 -24.03 28.35
N ALA A 139 10.09 -23.12 27.41
CA ALA A 139 11.15 -22.40 26.70
C ALA A 139 11.01 -20.90 26.91
N SER A 140 12.14 -20.22 27.13
CA SER A 140 12.16 -18.75 27.22
C SER A 140 12.13 -18.12 25.83
N TYR A 141 11.50 -16.95 25.73
CA TYR A 141 11.49 -16.13 24.52
C TYR A 141 11.92 -14.70 24.82
N SER A 142 12.45 -14.04 23.79
CA SER A 142 12.77 -12.62 23.77
C SER A 142 12.47 -12.04 22.39
N ILE A 143 11.44 -11.21 22.31
CA ILE A 143 11.05 -10.48 21.10
C ILE A 143 11.39 -9.01 21.31
N THR A 144 12.41 -8.53 20.61
CA THR A 144 12.83 -7.13 20.66
C THR A 144 12.27 -6.40 19.45
N VAL A 145 11.49 -5.35 19.67
CA VAL A 145 11.16 -4.34 18.67
C VAL A 145 12.17 -3.20 18.84
N ALA A 146 13.26 -3.24 18.06
CA ALA A 146 14.29 -2.23 18.13
C ALA A 146 13.82 -0.95 17.43
N GLY A 147 13.83 0.19 18.13
CA GLY A 147 13.58 1.48 17.49
C GLY A 147 14.73 1.90 16.58
N MET A 148 14.43 2.73 15.57
CA MET A 148 15.48 3.30 14.70
C MET A 148 15.79 4.77 15.00
N LYS A 149 15.15 5.36 16.01
CA LYS A 149 15.35 6.77 16.35
C LYS A 149 16.79 6.98 16.86
N GLY A 150 17.56 7.82 16.16
CA GLY A 150 18.95 8.15 16.50
C GLY A 150 20.04 7.31 15.82
N THR A 151 19.68 6.29 15.04
CA THR A 151 20.63 5.44 14.28
C THR A 151 20.51 5.61 12.76
N LEU A 152 19.68 6.56 12.30
CA LEU A 152 19.40 6.77 10.88
C LEU A 152 20.54 7.52 10.19
N SER A 153 20.97 6.98 9.04
CA SER A 153 21.91 7.66 8.15
C SER A 153 21.36 9.03 7.73
N PRO A 154 22.20 10.07 7.60
CA PRO A 154 21.77 11.33 7.00
C PRO A 154 21.33 11.13 5.55
N LEU A 155 20.22 11.75 5.17
CA LEU A 155 19.79 11.78 3.77
C LEU A 155 20.51 12.88 3.01
N ARG A 156 20.79 12.62 1.74
CA ARG A 156 21.34 13.60 0.80
C ARG A 156 20.55 13.59 -0.51
N PRO A 157 20.34 14.75 -1.15
CA PRO A 157 19.77 14.78 -2.49
C PRO A 157 20.58 13.92 -3.46
N LEU A 158 19.92 13.02 -4.16
CA LEU A 158 20.49 12.23 -5.25
C LEU A 158 20.63 13.13 -6.49
N SER A 159 21.83 13.19 -7.06
CA SER A 159 22.08 13.96 -8.28
C SER A 159 21.21 13.44 -9.43
N GLY A 160 20.36 14.31 -9.98
CA GLY A 160 19.43 13.98 -11.06
C GLY A 160 18.02 13.63 -10.60
N ALA A 161 17.79 13.30 -9.32
CA ALA A 161 16.44 13.05 -8.82
C ALA A 161 15.70 14.37 -8.57
N ALA A 162 14.48 14.47 -9.09
CA ALA A 162 13.52 15.51 -8.75
C ALA A 162 12.63 15.06 -7.59
N ASP A 163 11.87 15.99 -7.04
CA ASP A 163 10.80 15.69 -6.08
C ASP A 163 9.77 14.72 -6.72
N TRP A 164 9.11 13.91 -5.90
CA TRP A 164 8.04 13.02 -6.34
C TRP A 164 6.71 13.77 -6.23
N GLU A 165 6.41 14.57 -7.25
CA GLU A 165 5.43 15.67 -7.18
C GLU A 165 3.96 15.23 -7.28
N GLY A 166 3.68 14.01 -7.72
CA GLY A 166 2.30 13.58 -7.98
C GLY A 166 2.21 12.13 -8.47
N TYR A 167 1.14 11.84 -9.22
CA TYR A 167 0.94 10.54 -9.85
C TYR A 167 2.14 10.20 -10.75
N ASN A 168 2.74 9.02 -10.58
CA ASN A 168 3.95 8.61 -11.30
C ASN A 168 5.14 9.61 -11.24
N GLY A 169 5.20 10.41 -10.17
CA GLY A 169 6.37 11.17 -9.74
C GLY A 169 6.63 12.51 -10.42
N ASN A 170 6.15 12.75 -11.65
CA ASN A 170 6.38 14.01 -12.37
C ASN A 170 5.25 14.32 -13.35
N ALA A 171 5.23 15.54 -13.90
CA ALA A 171 4.18 15.99 -14.82
C ALA A 171 4.07 15.18 -16.14
N ALA A 172 5.13 14.46 -16.52
CA ALA A 172 5.16 13.58 -17.69
C ALA A 172 4.73 12.13 -17.38
N HIS A 173 4.50 11.81 -16.10
CA HIS A 173 4.10 10.50 -15.57
C HIS A 173 5.03 9.34 -15.95
N THR A 174 6.32 9.62 -16.18
CA THR A 174 7.28 8.61 -16.64
C THR A 174 7.70 7.62 -15.56
N ALA A 175 7.52 7.99 -14.27
CA ALA A 175 8.08 7.30 -13.11
C ALA A 175 9.59 6.98 -13.24
N TYR A 176 10.30 7.80 -14.00
CA TYR A 176 11.74 7.70 -14.20
C TYR A 176 12.47 8.64 -13.26
N VAL A 177 13.39 8.08 -12.47
CA VAL A 177 14.29 8.83 -11.59
C VAL A 177 15.71 8.57 -12.08
N PRO A 178 16.40 9.55 -12.70
CA PRO A 178 17.63 9.33 -13.45
C PRO A 178 18.88 9.16 -12.56
N VAL A 179 18.81 8.26 -11.58
CA VAL A 179 19.86 7.95 -10.60
C VAL A 179 20.37 6.54 -10.76
N THR A 180 21.62 6.29 -10.38
CA THR A 180 22.17 4.94 -10.29
C THR A 180 22.25 4.55 -8.81
N LEU A 181 21.66 3.42 -8.45
CA LEU A 181 21.53 2.98 -7.06
C LEU A 181 22.26 1.66 -6.82
N ASP A 182 22.77 1.46 -5.62
CA ASP A 182 23.38 0.21 -5.18
C ASP A 182 22.41 -0.52 -4.24
N ALA A 183 21.75 -1.56 -4.77
CA ALA A 183 20.74 -2.32 -4.05
C ALA A 183 21.28 -3.00 -2.78
N SER A 184 22.60 -3.24 -2.68
CA SER A 184 23.22 -3.83 -1.49
C SER A 184 23.22 -2.89 -0.27
N LYS A 185 23.03 -1.59 -0.49
CA LYS A 185 22.96 -0.57 0.56
C LYS A 185 21.55 -0.30 1.06
N PHE A 186 20.55 -0.92 0.43
CA PHE A 186 19.15 -0.63 0.74
C PHE A 186 18.83 -1.12 2.14
N THR A 187 18.43 -0.17 2.99
CA THR A 187 18.15 -0.42 4.40
C THR A 187 16.81 0.17 4.76
N ARG A 188 16.05 -0.54 5.59
CA ARG A 188 14.83 0.01 6.17
C ARG A 188 15.19 1.25 6.98
N ARG A 189 14.45 2.33 6.77
CA ARG A 189 14.69 3.61 7.44
C ARG A 189 13.71 3.88 8.56
N TRP A 190 12.42 3.82 8.29
CA TRP A 190 11.36 3.94 9.30
C TRP A 190 10.07 3.35 8.77
N SER A 191 9.16 3.04 9.68
CA SER A 191 7.79 2.66 9.33
C SER A 191 6.84 3.53 10.11
N TRP A 192 5.76 3.91 9.46
CA TRP A 192 4.68 4.67 10.05
C TRP A 192 3.38 3.89 9.87
N LYS A 193 2.54 3.93 10.91
CA LYS A 193 1.22 3.32 10.90
C LYS A 193 0.19 4.37 11.30
N GLY A 194 -0.87 4.48 10.51
CA GLY A 194 -2.02 5.34 10.79
C GLY A 194 -2.76 4.89 12.04
N ALA A 195 -3.55 5.80 12.59
CA ALA A 195 -4.36 5.51 13.76
C ALA A 195 -5.38 4.40 13.46
N VAL A 196 -5.77 3.66 14.49
CA VAL A 196 -6.87 2.70 14.45
C VAL A 196 -7.88 3.12 15.50
N ASN A 197 -9.18 2.98 15.21
CA ASN A 197 -10.20 3.23 16.23
C ASN A 197 -10.26 2.10 17.27
N ALA A 198 -11.11 2.24 18.28
CA ALA A 198 -11.26 1.26 19.36
C ALA A 198 -11.75 -0.12 18.87
N SER A 199 -12.45 -0.17 17.72
CA SER A 199 -12.87 -1.42 17.07
C SER A 199 -11.82 -2.05 16.14
N GLY A 200 -10.66 -1.39 15.97
CA GLY A 200 -9.59 -1.85 15.08
C GLY A 200 -9.79 -1.55 13.59
N ALA A 201 -10.80 -0.75 13.23
CA ALA A 201 -10.97 -0.22 11.88
C ALA A 201 -9.79 0.70 11.52
N SER A 202 -9.26 0.49 10.31
CA SER A 202 -8.00 1.08 9.85
C SER A 202 -8.20 2.48 9.29
N THR A 203 -7.15 3.30 9.42
CA THR A 203 -6.94 4.44 8.51
C THR A 203 -6.73 3.94 7.09
N SER A 204 -7.31 4.60 6.09
CA SER A 204 -6.89 4.51 4.68
C SER A 204 -6.03 5.73 4.35
N ILE A 205 -4.91 5.56 3.66
CA ILE A 205 -4.05 6.68 3.22
C ILE A 205 -3.93 6.73 1.70
N SER A 206 -3.89 7.92 1.12
CA SER A 206 -3.67 8.10 -0.33
C SER A 206 -2.23 7.77 -0.76
N PRO A 207 -1.97 7.64 -2.08
CA PRO A 207 -0.61 7.57 -2.60
C PRO A 207 0.28 8.70 -2.09
N LEU A 208 1.55 8.37 -1.89
CA LEU A 208 2.52 9.24 -1.25
C LEU A 208 3.17 10.14 -2.30
N VAL A 209 3.31 11.43 -1.96
CA VAL A 209 4.16 12.37 -2.70
C VAL A 209 5.25 12.89 -1.78
N ALA A 210 6.42 13.21 -2.33
CA ALA A 210 7.60 13.52 -1.54
C ALA A 210 8.31 14.76 -2.09
N ALA A 211 8.42 15.79 -1.26
CA ALA A 211 9.12 17.03 -1.57
C ALA A 211 9.61 17.72 -0.30
N ASN A 212 10.56 18.65 -0.41
CA ASN A 212 11.01 19.49 0.71
C ASN A 212 11.57 18.71 1.92
N GLY A 213 12.02 17.46 1.73
CA GLY A 213 12.43 16.60 2.85
C GLY A 213 11.24 16.11 3.70
N LEU A 214 10.03 16.14 3.12
CA LEU A 214 8.79 15.64 3.69
C LEU A 214 8.10 14.65 2.74
N VAL A 215 7.32 13.73 3.31
CA VAL A 215 6.37 12.88 2.58
C VAL A 215 4.94 13.24 3.00
N TYR A 216 4.07 13.43 2.01
CA TYR A 216 2.71 13.94 2.15
C TYR A 216 1.68 12.90 1.72
N PHE A 217 0.58 12.83 2.47
CA PHE A 217 -0.58 12.00 2.15
C PHE A 217 -1.80 12.45 2.94
N ASN A 218 -2.99 12.14 2.43
CA ASN A 218 -4.22 12.27 3.22
C ASN A 218 -4.55 10.95 3.90
N GLU A 219 -5.06 11.06 5.12
CA GLU A 219 -5.56 10.00 5.97
C GLU A 219 -7.09 10.09 6.02
N GLU A 220 -7.76 8.96 5.89
CA GLU A 220 -9.16 8.76 6.20
C GLU A 220 -9.25 7.97 7.51
N LEU A 221 -9.82 8.57 8.55
CA LEU A 221 -9.92 8.01 9.88
C LEU A 221 -11.39 7.69 10.19
N ALA A 222 -11.68 6.41 10.44
CA ALA A 222 -12.95 5.97 10.98
C ALA A 222 -13.04 6.31 12.47
N ILE A 223 -14.13 6.95 12.88
CA ILE A 223 -14.46 7.29 14.27
C ILE A 223 -15.77 6.60 14.62
N ASP A 224 -15.84 5.98 15.80
CA ASP A 224 -17.04 5.32 16.28
C ASP A 224 -18.15 6.34 16.53
N ASP A 225 -19.34 6.12 15.96
CA ASP A 225 -20.52 6.91 16.28
C ASP A 225 -20.99 6.56 17.70
N THR A 226 -20.90 7.52 18.63
CA THR A 226 -21.30 7.34 20.03
C THR A 226 -22.79 7.02 20.21
N ALA A 227 -23.63 7.30 19.20
CA ALA A 227 -25.06 7.01 19.24
C ALA A 227 -25.40 5.61 18.70
N GLU A 228 -24.58 5.05 17.80
CA GLU A 228 -24.87 3.79 17.11
C GLU A 228 -23.63 2.90 17.01
N ARG A 229 -23.65 1.78 17.74
CA ARG A 229 -22.51 0.85 17.96
C ARG A 229 -21.88 0.19 16.71
N PHE A 230 -22.34 0.51 15.50
CA PHE A 230 -21.81 -0.03 14.24
C PHE A 230 -21.73 1.01 13.10
N LYS A 231 -21.96 2.28 13.41
CA LYS A 231 -21.85 3.37 12.43
C LYS A 231 -20.51 4.05 12.64
N TYR A 232 -19.79 4.28 11.53
CA TYR A 232 -18.53 5.00 11.53
C TYR A 232 -18.72 6.36 10.88
N LEU A 233 -18.18 7.40 11.51
CA LEU A 233 -17.99 8.71 10.92
C LEU A 233 -16.57 8.79 10.38
N TYR A 234 -16.40 9.24 9.14
CA TYR A 234 -15.07 9.42 8.57
C TYR A 234 -14.63 10.88 8.74
N THR A 235 -13.41 11.05 9.22
CA THR A 235 -12.72 12.34 9.23
C THR A 235 -11.46 12.22 8.41
N TYR A 236 -11.00 13.34 7.86
CA TYR A 236 -9.83 13.35 6.99
C TYR A 236 -8.76 14.26 7.55
N ARG A 237 -7.50 13.91 7.29
CA ARG A 237 -6.35 14.69 7.75
C ARG A 237 -5.28 14.67 6.66
N LEU A 238 -4.73 15.83 6.33
CA LEU A 238 -3.53 15.91 5.51
C LEU A 238 -2.32 15.86 6.44
N SER A 239 -1.37 14.97 6.17
CA SER A 239 -0.19 14.78 7.00
C SER A 239 1.08 14.99 6.20
N ALA A 240 2.08 15.59 6.84
CA ALA A 240 3.46 15.63 6.38
C ALA A 240 4.38 15.00 7.40
N LEU A 241 5.07 13.94 7.00
CA LEU A 241 6.08 13.28 7.82
C LEU A 241 7.48 13.67 7.33
N SER A 242 8.40 13.83 8.26
CA SER A 242 9.83 14.00 7.98
C SER A 242 10.37 12.75 7.27
N GLU A 243 11.04 12.93 6.12
CA GLU A 243 11.73 11.81 5.47
C GLU A 243 12.86 11.26 6.33
N THR A 244 13.39 12.09 7.23
CA THR A 244 14.53 11.74 8.08
C THR A 244 14.15 10.64 9.05
N ASP A 245 13.00 10.72 9.72
CA ASP A 245 12.65 9.86 10.86
C ASP A 245 11.18 9.46 10.95
N GLY A 246 10.35 9.87 9.98
CA GLY A 246 8.92 9.57 9.95
C GLY A 246 8.10 10.34 10.98
N ALA A 247 8.69 11.30 11.70
CA ALA A 247 7.97 12.13 12.65
C ALA A 247 7.04 13.10 11.92
N ALA A 248 5.83 13.28 12.41
CA ALA A 248 4.90 14.28 11.87
C ALA A 248 5.49 15.68 12.08
N THR A 249 5.69 16.41 10.97
CA THR A 249 6.10 17.82 10.99
C THR A 249 4.89 18.71 11.20
N TRP A 250 3.79 18.40 10.50
CA TRP A 250 2.50 19.01 10.70
C TRP A 250 1.39 18.05 10.27
N GLN A 251 0.19 18.29 10.79
CA GLN A 251 -1.03 17.59 10.38
C GLN A 251 -2.20 18.58 10.37
N THR A 252 -2.95 18.60 9.28
CA THR A 252 -4.06 19.53 9.07
C THR A 252 -5.36 18.74 8.97
N GLU A 253 -6.26 18.95 9.93
CA GLU A 253 -7.60 18.35 9.89
C GLU A 253 -8.42 18.93 8.73
N LEU A 254 -9.07 18.04 7.98
CA LEU A 254 -9.90 18.36 6.83
C LEU A 254 -11.36 18.03 7.19
N LYS A 255 -12.15 19.08 7.39
CA LYS A 255 -13.59 18.98 7.63
C LYS A 255 -14.33 18.84 6.30
N LEU A 256 -14.30 17.63 5.75
CA LEU A 256 -14.91 17.28 4.47
C LEU A 256 -15.96 16.18 4.67
N ASP A 257 -17.01 16.21 3.86
CA ASP A 257 -18.08 15.19 3.78
C ASP A 257 -17.80 14.15 2.69
N TYR A 258 -16.65 14.23 2.03
CA TYR A 258 -16.20 13.35 0.95
C TYR A 258 -14.73 12.95 1.11
N VAL A 259 -14.33 11.85 0.46
CA VAL A 259 -12.93 11.39 0.44
C VAL A 259 -12.09 12.34 -0.42
N PRO A 260 -11.09 13.04 0.15
CA PRO A 260 -10.25 13.93 -0.63
C PRO A 260 -9.37 13.14 -1.60
N GLY A 261 -9.06 13.75 -2.74
CA GLY A 261 -8.14 13.17 -3.69
C GLY A 261 -6.69 13.17 -3.19
N ALA A 262 -5.86 12.33 -3.81
CA ALA A 262 -4.44 12.27 -3.48
C ALA A 262 -3.75 13.64 -3.64
N PRO A 263 -2.82 14.02 -2.75
CA PRO A 263 -2.11 15.29 -2.86
C PRO A 263 -1.12 15.29 -4.02
N GLY A 264 -1.01 16.41 -4.73
CA GLY A 264 0.14 16.74 -5.56
C GLY A 264 0.91 17.90 -4.92
N VAL A 265 2.24 17.90 -5.06
CA VAL A 265 3.15 18.89 -4.46
C VAL A 265 4.15 19.41 -5.47
N SER A 266 4.46 20.71 -5.45
CA SER A 266 5.56 21.29 -6.23
C SER A 266 6.09 22.54 -5.54
N GLY A 267 7.34 22.49 -5.09
CA GLY A 267 7.91 23.48 -4.18
C GLY A 267 7.03 23.63 -2.93
N ASN A 268 6.58 24.86 -2.65
CA ASN A 268 5.74 25.14 -1.48
C ASN A 268 4.23 25.01 -1.74
N ARG A 269 3.81 24.50 -2.91
CA ARG A 269 2.40 24.37 -3.27
C ARG A 269 1.97 22.92 -3.14
N LEU A 270 0.87 22.68 -2.42
CA LEU A 270 0.21 21.38 -2.38
C LEU A 270 -1.25 21.55 -2.79
N VAL A 271 -1.73 20.68 -3.69
CA VAL A 271 -3.10 20.73 -4.21
C VAL A 271 -3.76 19.37 -4.05
N MET A 272 -5.02 19.38 -3.61
CA MET A 272 -5.89 18.20 -3.60
C MET A 272 -7.19 18.52 -4.34
N ALA A 273 -7.60 17.60 -5.21
CA ALA A 273 -8.90 17.65 -5.85
C ALA A 273 -9.98 17.11 -4.89
N GLY A 274 -11.06 17.86 -4.75
CA GLY A 274 -12.29 17.40 -4.12
C GLY A 274 -13.32 16.97 -5.15
N VAL A 275 -14.57 16.84 -4.71
CA VAL A 275 -15.69 16.38 -5.56
C VAL A 275 -16.10 17.43 -6.60
N ASN A 276 -16.10 18.71 -6.22
CA ASN A 276 -16.47 19.85 -7.05
C ASN A 276 -15.59 21.08 -6.79
N ASP A 277 -14.55 20.93 -5.99
CA ASP A 277 -13.63 21.97 -5.59
C ASP A 277 -12.19 21.46 -5.66
N ALA A 278 -11.24 22.39 -5.52
CA ALA A 278 -9.85 22.08 -5.29
C ALA A 278 -9.40 22.87 -4.05
N SER A 279 -8.69 22.19 -3.15
CA SER A 279 -8.08 22.83 -1.98
C SER A 279 -6.58 22.95 -2.18
N THR A 280 -6.03 24.12 -1.82
CA THR A 280 -4.60 24.41 -1.88
C THR A 280 -4.02 24.63 -0.49
N PHE A 281 -2.76 24.26 -0.32
CA PHE A 281 -2.06 24.29 0.96
C PHE A 281 -0.62 24.75 0.76
N ASP A 282 -0.08 25.37 1.81
CA ASP A 282 1.35 25.61 1.96
C ASP A 282 2.02 24.29 2.36
N ALA A 283 2.92 23.79 1.52
CA ALA A 283 3.50 22.45 1.69
C ALA A 283 4.46 22.36 2.88
N LEU A 284 4.99 23.47 3.39
CA LEU A 284 5.93 23.48 4.50
C LEU A 284 5.24 23.58 5.87
N SER A 285 4.16 24.37 5.97
CA SER A 285 3.43 24.61 7.21
C SER A 285 2.14 23.81 7.35
N GLY A 286 1.61 23.28 6.25
CA GLY A 286 0.30 22.61 6.23
C GLY A 286 -0.89 23.57 6.24
N ALA A 287 -0.66 24.89 6.20
CA ALA A 287 -1.72 25.88 6.22
C ALA A 287 -2.59 25.76 4.96
N ARG A 288 -3.90 25.66 5.14
CA ARG A 288 -4.87 25.72 4.03
C ARG A 288 -4.90 27.14 3.48
N LEU A 289 -4.56 27.30 2.20
CA LEU A 289 -4.49 28.59 1.53
C LEU A 289 -5.83 28.96 0.89
N ALA A 290 -6.45 28.02 0.17
CA ALA A 290 -7.73 28.26 -0.49
C ALA A 290 -8.54 26.98 -0.68
N ALA A 291 -9.83 27.16 -0.94
CA ALA A 291 -10.70 26.14 -1.49
C ALA A 291 -11.67 26.80 -2.46
N ALA A 292 -11.58 26.40 -3.72
CA ALA A 292 -12.32 27.04 -4.80
C ALA A 292 -13.11 25.98 -5.57
N ARG A 293 -14.41 26.25 -5.76
CA ARG A 293 -15.26 25.45 -6.62
C ARG A 293 -14.72 25.50 -8.05
N GLN A 294 -14.54 24.34 -8.65
CA GLN A 294 -14.08 24.24 -10.02
C GLN A 294 -15.29 24.17 -10.97
N PRO A 295 -15.22 24.81 -12.15
CA PRO A 295 -16.24 24.65 -13.17
C PRO A 295 -16.36 23.19 -13.57
N ASN A 296 -17.59 22.71 -13.72
CA ASN A 296 -17.88 21.40 -14.26
C ASN A 296 -18.88 21.59 -15.39
N THR A 297 -18.44 21.39 -16.63
CA THR A 297 -19.21 21.70 -17.84
C THR A 297 -20.45 20.80 -17.99
N ASN A 298 -20.50 19.66 -17.30
CA ASN A 298 -21.60 18.68 -17.37
C ASN A 298 -22.42 18.52 -16.07
N GLY A 299 -22.12 19.28 -15.02
CA GLY A 299 -22.81 19.22 -13.70
C GLY A 299 -22.28 18.13 -12.76
N VAL A 300 -22.82 18.04 -11.53
CA VAL A 300 -22.26 17.16 -10.48
C VAL A 300 -22.62 15.70 -10.70
N LEU A 301 -21.64 14.89 -11.10
CA LEU A 301 -21.66 13.43 -11.03
C LEU A 301 -20.38 12.91 -10.32
N VAL A 302 -20.09 13.48 -9.14
CA VAL A 302 -19.04 13.16 -8.15
C VAL A 302 -17.76 12.50 -8.68
N ALA A 303 -16.64 13.24 -8.70
CA ALA A 303 -15.32 12.65 -8.92
C ALA A 303 -14.25 13.34 -8.05
N SER A 304 -13.85 12.68 -6.97
CA SER A 304 -12.49 12.78 -6.42
C SER A 304 -11.81 11.45 -6.70
N SER A 305 -10.53 11.46 -7.09
CA SER A 305 -9.76 10.22 -7.14
C SER A 305 -8.87 10.13 -5.90
N PRO A 306 -9.09 9.15 -5.01
CA PRO A 306 -8.17 8.93 -3.91
C PRO A 306 -6.79 8.42 -4.38
N MET A 307 -6.65 8.11 -5.68
CA MET A 307 -5.47 7.43 -6.24
C MET A 307 -4.69 8.26 -7.26
N THR A 308 -5.33 9.17 -8.00
CA THR A 308 -4.64 10.01 -8.99
C THR A 308 -4.52 11.44 -8.51
N ALA A 309 -3.30 11.84 -8.12
CA ALA A 309 -3.01 13.20 -7.72
C ALA A 309 -3.11 14.19 -8.90
N PRO A 310 -3.44 15.48 -8.64
CA PRO A 310 -3.27 16.56 -9.61
C PRO A 310 -1.88 16.58 -10.22
N THR A 311 -1.78 16.91 -11.50
CA THR A 311 -0.48 17.18 -12.12
C THR A 311 -0.10 18.64 -11.86
N LEU A 312 1.04 18.89 -11.22
CA LEU A 312 1.56 20.25 -11.03
C LEU A 312 2.60 20.58 -12.09
N PHE A 313 2.51 21.79 -12.65
CA PHE A 313 3.49 22.30 -13.60
C PHE A 313 3.41 23.82 -13.69
N GLY A 314 4.56 24.50 -13.69
CA GLY A 314 4.62 25.96 -13.93
C GLY A 314 3.83 26.82 -12.95
N GLY A 315 3.66 26.37 -11.71
CA GLY A 315 2.84 27.06 -10.68
C GLY A 315 1.34 26.83 -10.77
N ASN A 316 0.89 25.97 -11.68
CA ASN A 316 -0.50 25.57 -11.84
C ASN A 316 -0.69 24.10 -11.46
N ALA A 317 -1.94 23.71 -11.22
CA ALA A 317 -2.36 22.33 -11.13
C ALA A 317 -3.35 22.01 -12.26
N TYR A 318 -3.26 20.79 -12.76
CA TYR A 318 -4.07 20.26 -13.86
C TYR A 318 -4.83 19.03 -13.36
N LEU A 319 -6.14 19.05 -13.53
CA LEU A 319 -7.06 18.03 -13.05
C LEU A 319 -7.79 17.38 -14.22
N GLY A 320 -8.02 16.08 -14.10
CA GLY A 320 -8.91 15.33 -14.98
C GLY A 320 -10.07 14.78 -14.16
N GLY A 321 -11.30 14.89 -14.68
CA GLY A 321 -12.47 14.32 -14.02
C GLY A 321 -13.77 14.91 -14.51
N ASN A 322 -14.86 14.13 -14.44
CA ASN A 322 -16.20 14.54 -14.88
C ASN A 322 -16.26 15.03 -16.33
N ASN A 323 -15.52 14.37 -17.22
CA ASN A 323 -15.39 14.71 -18.63
C ASN A 323 -14.73 16.08 -18.90
N ASP A 324 -14.06 16.67 -17.92
CA ASP A 324 -13.34 17.94 -18.08
C ASP A 324 -11.84 17.77 -17.85
N VAL A 325 -11.09 18.67 -18.47
CA VAL A 325 -9.72 19.02 -18.12
C VAL A 325 -9.75 20.41 -17.51
N ILE A 326 -9.19 20.57 -16.33
CA ILE A 326 -9.22 21.82 -15.58
C ILE A 326 -7.79 22.25 -15.30
N SER A 327 -7.51 23.55 -15.46
CA SER A 327 -6.29 24.18 -14.97
C SER A 327 -6.63 25.24 -13.93
N LEU A 328 -5.90 25.21 -12.82
CA LEU A 328 -6.06 26.16 -11.74
C LEU A 328 -4.70 26.63 -11.22
N ASP A 329 -4.68 27.81 -10.61
CA ASP A 329 -3.52 28.33 -9.91
C ASP A 329 -3.26 27.52 -8.63
N ALA A 330 -2.08 26.90 -8.51
CA ALA A 330 -1.81 25.95 -7.43
C ALA A 330 -1.65 26.61 -6.05
N THR A 331 -1.63 27.95 -5.96
CA THR A 331 -1.61 28.68 -4.69
C THR A 331 -3.01 29.12 -4.29
N THR A 332 -3.74 29.74 -5.21
CA THR A 332 -5.04 30.38 -4.92
C THR A 332 -6.26 29.47 -5.15
N GLY A 333 -6.08 28.33 -5.83
CA GLY A 333 -7.18 27.44 -6.22
C GLY A 333 -8.03 27.99 -7.36
N GLN A 334 -7.77 29.23 -7.81
CA GLN A 334 -8.61 29.90 -8.82
C GLN A 334 -8.48 29.20 -10.16
N ASN A 335 -9.63 28.90 -10.76
CA ASN A 335 -9.69 28.31 -12.08
C ASN A 335 -9.11 29.28 -13.12
N ARG A 336 -8.21 28.77 -13.97
CA ARG A 336 -7.67 29.51 -15.12
C ARG A 336 -8.49 29.22 -16.36
N TRP A 337 -8.72 27.94 -16.63
CA TRP A 337 -9.57 27.48 -17.72
C TRP A 337 -10.10 26.08 -17.42
N SER A 338 -11.24 25.74 -18.02
CA SER A 338 -11.81 24.39 -18.01
C SER A 338 -12.30 24.07 -19.40
N THR A 339 -12.06 22.85 -19.85
CA THR A 339 -12.43 22.43 -21.20
C THR A 339 -13.08 21.06 -21.16
N SER A 340 -14.24 20.95 -21.78
CA SER A 340 -14.95 19.69 -21.92
C SER A 340 -14.20 18.74 -22.87
N LEU A 341 -14.25 17.45 -22.56
CA LEU A 341 -13.79 16.37 -23.45
C LEU A 341 -14.83 16.01 -24.52
N ASP A 342 -15.93 16.76 -24.62
CA ASP A 342 -17.06 16.51 -25.53
C ASP A 342 -17.70 15.11 -25.33
N LEU A 343 -17.53 14.53 -24.14
CA LEU A 343 -18.10 13.24 -23.78
C LEU A 343 -19.54 13.39 -23.27
N PRO A 344 -20.44 12.43 -23.58
CA PRO A 344 -21.80 12.48 -23.08
C PRO A 344 -21.84 12.52 -21.54
N LYS A 345 -22.85 13.21 -21.00
CA LYS A 345 -23.06 13.34 -19.55
C LYS A 345 -23.28 11.98 -18.87
N LEU A 346 -24.00 11.07 -19.55
CA LEU A 346 -24.07 9.67 -19.18
C LEU A 346 -22.79 9.00 -19.67
N ASN A 347 -22.13 8.20 -18.83
CA ASN A 347 -20.78 7.64 -19.06
C ASN A 347 -19.61 8.58 -18.76
N ASN A 348 -19.67 9.27 -17.62
CA ASN A 348 -18.56 10.07 -17.14
C ASN A 348 -17.30 9.21 -16.89
N VAL A 349 -16.14 9.77 -17.21
CA VAL A 349 -14.83 9.18 -16.88
C VAL A 349 -14.20 9.86 -15.66
N ASP A 350 -13.61 9.05 -14.78
CA ASP A 350 -12.88 9.48 -13.59
C ASP A 350 -11.61 8.64 -13.33
N GLU A 351 -10.93 8.89 -12.21
CA GLU A 351 -9.65 8.25 -11.84
C GLU A 351 -8.54 8.36 -12.90
N TRP A 352 -8.35 9.56 -13.45
CA TRP A 352 -7.24 9.85 -14.36
C TRP A 352 -6.71 11.25 -14.09
N THR A 353 -5.48 11.50 -14.54
CA THR A 353 -4.84 12.82 -14.43
C THR A 353 -4.14 13.19 -15.73
N PRO A 354 -4.13 14.48 -16.16
CA PRO A 354 -3.50 14.89 -17.40
C PRO A 354 -1.97 14.85 -17.32
N ALA A 355 -1.30 14.52 -18.42
CA ALA A 355 0.15 14.70 -18.53
C ALA A 355 0.45 16.08 -19.14
N VAL A 356 1.48 16.75 -18.66
CA VAL A 356 1.74 18.16 -18.97
C VAL A 356 3.18 18.37 -19.42
N SER A 357 3.34 19.01 -20.57
CA SER A 357 4.63 19.51 -21.08
C SER A 357 4.69 21.04 -20.95
N ALA A 358 5.80 21.63 -21.38
CA ALA A 358 5.98 23.09 -21.35
C ALA A 358 4.90 23.88 -22.11
N SER A 359 4.20 23.26 -23.07
CA SER A 359 3.19 23.94 -23.87
C SER A 359 1.85 23.22 -23.99
N THR A 360 1.77 21.92 -23.67
CA THR A 360 0.59 21.10 -23.93
C THR A 360 0.11 20.38 -22.68
N VAL A 361 -1.21 20.29 -22.51
CA VAL A 361 -1.86 19.38 -21.57
C VAL A 361 -2.48 18.24 -22.37
N TYR A 362 -2.21 16.99 -21.99
CA TYR A 362 -2.70 15.79 -22.65
C TYR A 362 -3.67 15.03 -21.75
N SER A 363 -4.81 14.64 -22.31
CA SER A 363 -5.78 13.74 -21.67
C SER A 363 -5.93 12.46 -22.48
N ASN A 364 -6.18 11.34 -21.81
CA ASN A 364 -6.64 10.11 -22.46
C ASN A 364 -7.94 9.65 -21.81
N ALA A 365 -9.03 9.78 -22.56
CA ALA A 365 -10.36 9.38 -22.14
C ALA A 365 -11.15 8.86 -23.33
N ALA A 366 -12.00 7.85 -23.10
CA ALA A 366 -12.86 7.25 -24.10
C ALA A 366 -12.16 6.88 -25.41
N GLY A 367 -10.94 6.37 -25.34
CA GLY A 367 -10.17 5.93 -26.52
C GLY A 367 -9.72 7.10 -27.38
N THR A 368 -9.58 8.29 -26.79
CA THR A 368 -9.15 9.50 -27.50
C THR A 368 -8.05 10.20 -26.70
N LEU A 369 -6.89 10.38 -27.34
CA LEU A 369 -5.93 11.38 -26.91
C LEU A 369 -6.47 12.75 -27.29
N THR A 370 -6.53 13.68 -26.35
CA THR A 370 -6.79 15.09 -26.66
C THR A 370 -5.67 15.94 -26.09
N ALA A 371 -5.17 16.87 -26.91
CA ALA A 371 -4.13 17.82 -26.57
C ALA A 371 -4.72 19.23 -26.47
N PHE A 372 -4.35 19.97 -25.44
CA PHE A 372 -4.84 21.31 -25.16
C PHE A 372 -3.69 22.31 -25.03
N ASN A 373 -3.92 23.55 -25.43
CA ASN A 373 -3.04 24.67 -25.15
C ASN A 373 -2.98 24.90 -23.64
N ILE A 374 -1.76 24.90 -23.08
CA ILE A 374 -1.58 25.09 -21.63
C ILE A 374 -2.07 26.46 -21.12
N ALA A 375 -2.04 27.48 -21.99
CA ALA A 375 -2.35 28.86 -21.63
C ALA A 375 -3.86 29.13 -21.45
N ASP A 376 -4.70 28.51 -22.27
CA ASP A 376 -6.14 28.84 -22.36
C ASP A 376 -7.07 27.62 -22.42
N GLY A 377 -6.54 26.41 -22.44
CA GLY A 377 -7.33 25.18 -22.53
C GLY A 377 -7.88 24.89 -23.92
N SER A 378 -7.59 25.71 -24.93
CA SER A 378 -8.11 25.47 -26.28
C SER A 378 -7.57 24.16 -26.86
N LYS A 379 -8.47 23.35 -27.43
CA LYS A 379 -8.13 22.06 -28.04
C LYS A 379 -7.21 22.25 -29.25
N ARG A 380 -6.02 21.65 -29.21
CA ARG A 380 -5.04 21.64 -30.31
C ARG A 380 -5.35 20.57 -31.34
N PHE A 381 -5.56 19.33 -30.87
CA PHE A 381 -5.90 18.18 -31.71
C PHE A 381 -6.45 17.04 -30.85
N SER A 382 -7.04 16.05 -31.51
CA SER A 382 -7.34 14.74 -30.93
C SER A 382 -6.89 13.61 -31.86
N VAL A 383 -6.55 12.47 -31.28
CA VAL A 383 -6.21 11.23 -31.99
C VAL A 383 -7.01 10.09 -31.37
N ALA A 384 -7.78 9.38 -32.18
CA ALA A 384 -8.45 8.16 -31.73
C ALA A 384 -7.42 7.03 -31.55
N VAL A 385 -7.49 6.33 -30.43
CA VAL A 385 -6.65 5.17 -30.12
C VAL A 385 -7.51 3.92 -29.91
N PRO A 386 -7.08 2.75 -30.41
CA PRO A 386 -7.83 1.52 -30.20
C PRO A 386 -7.97 1.16 -28.72
N GLY A 387 -9.05 0.46 -28.35
CA GLY A 387 -9.13 -0.26 -27.07
C GLY A 387 -9.98 0.34 -25.96
N GLN A 388 -10.74 1.44 -26.18
CA GLN A 388 -11.74 1.89 -25.22
C GLN A 388 -13.14 1.74 -25.78
N VAL A 389 -13.93 0.86 -25.17
CA VAL A 389 -15.38 0.90 -25.29
C VAL A 389 -15.89 1.49 -23.99
N VAL A 390 -16.30 2.75 -24.01
CA VAL A 390 -17.10 3.33 -22.92
C VAL A 390 -18.50 2.72 -23.05
N GLY A 391 -18.75 1.64 -22.32
CA GLY A 391 -20.00 0.89 -22.37
C GLY A 391 -20.88 1.16 -21.16
N GLY A 392 -22.20 1.18 -21.38
CA GLY A 392 -23.22 1.27 -20.32
C GLY A 392 -23.81 2.67 -20.15
N THR A 393 -24.39 2.90 -18.97
CA THR A 393 -24.95 4.19 -18.52
C THR A 393 -24.23 4.71 -17.26
N GLY A 394 -23.15 4.04 -16.84
CA GLY A 394 -22.47 4.21 -15.56
C GLY A 394 -21.08 4.85 -15.67
N LYS A 395 -20.51 5.20 -14.51
CA LYS A 395 -19.18 5.81 -14.41
C LYS A 395 -18.08 4.85 -14.88
N SER A 396 -17.06 5.38 -15.55
CA SER A 396 -15.89 4.62 -16.01
C SER A 396 -14.59 5.14 -15.39
N SER A 397 -14.05 4.40 -14.42
CA SER A 397 -12.79 4.73 -13.76
C SER A 397 -11.59 4.19 -14.52
N LEU A 398 -10.74 5.11 -15.00
CA LEU A 398 -9.67 4.80 -15.95
C LEU A 398 -8.38 4.30 -15.28
N ARG A 399 -8.10 4.75 -14.05
CA ARG A 399 -6.90 4.44 -13.23
C ARG A 399 -5.56 4.61 -13.97
N GLN A 400 -5.53 5.53 -14.92
CA GLN A 400 -4.42 5.68 -15.85
C GLN A 400 -4.10 7.15 -16.07
N ALA A 401 -2.93 7.39 -16.63
CA ALA A 401 -2.57 8.70 -17.14
C ALA A 401 -1.79 8.57 -18.46
N PRO A 402 -1.84 9.55 -19.37
CA PRO A 402 -0.92 9.62 -20.49
C PRO A 402 0.53 9.67 -19.99
N VAL A 403 1.48 9.10 -20.73
CA VAL A 403 2.91 9.21 -20.40
C VAL A 403 3.63 9.95 -21.52
N LEU A 404 4.32 11.04 -21.19
CA LEU A 404 5.12 11.77 -22.18
C LEU A 404 6.48 11.11 -22.27
N VAL A 405 6.73 10.46 -23.40
CA VAL A 405 8.01 9.78 -23.69
C VAL A 405 9.08 10.81 -24.02
N ASP A 406 8.67 11.83 -24.78
CA ASP A 406 9.43 13.02 -25.17
C ASP A 406 8.43 14.14 -25.54
N ASP A 407 8.92 15.26 -26.05
CA ASP A 407 8.10 16.43 -26.39
C ASP A 407 7.01 16.14 -27.46
N ASN A 408 7.20 15.11 -28.28
CA ASN A 408 6.34 14.81 -29.42
C ASN A 408 5.68 13.43 -29.35
N THR A 409 5.90 12.66 -28.29
CA THR A 409 5.47 11.26 -28.26
C THR A 409 4.73 10.96 -26.96
N VAL A 410 3.48 10.47 -27.09
CA VAL A 410 2.61 10.17 -25.95
C VAL A 410 2.26 8.69 -25.93
N LEU A 411 2.60 8.01 -24.84
CA LEU A 411 2.27 6.62 -24.59
C LEU A 411 0.98 6.52 -23.79
N LEU A 412 0.05 5.68 -24.27
CA LEU A 412 -1.29 5.54 -23.75
C LEU A 412 -1.60 4.08 -23.44
N LEU A 413 -1.85 3.79 -22.17
CA LEU A 413 -2.59 2.60 -21.77
C LEU A 413 -4.08 2.91 -21.86
N ASN A 414 -4.86 1.97 -22.39
CA ASN A 414 -6.28 2.16 -22.57
C ASN A 414 -7.07 1.06 -21.85
N GLN A 415 -7.82 1.41 -20.79
CA GLN A 415 -8.53 0.49 -19.88
C GLN A 415 -7.61 -0.28 -18.91
N ARG A 416 -7.08 0.43 -17.91
CA ARG A 416 -6.37 -0.22 -16.81
C ARG A 416 -7.37 -0.89 -15.83
N PRO A 417 -7.24 -2.20 -15.55
CA PRO A 417 -8.10 -2.88 -14.58
C PRO A 417 -7.82 -2.40 -13.15
N TYR A 418 -8.67 -2.82 -12.21
CA TYR A 418 -8.34 -2.70 -10.78
C TYR A 418 -7.10 -3.56 -10.44
N PRO A 419 -6.31 -3.19 -9.42
CA PRO A 419 -5.23 -4.04 -8.93
C PRO A 419 -5.70 -5.49 -8.70
N GLY A 420 -4.91 -6.46 -9.17
CA GLY A 420 -5.23 -7.89 -9.08
C GLY A 420 -6.28 -8.40 -10.08
N LYS A 421 -6.78 -7.53 -10.97
CA LYS A 421 -7.66 -7.92 -12.08
C LYS A 421 -6.95 -7.76 -13.42
N ALA A 422 -7.44 -8.45 -14.43
CA ALA A 422 -6.93 -8.40 -15.79
C ALA A 422 -8.09 -8.32 -16.79
N VAL A 423 -7.90 -7.49 -17.82
CA VAL A 423 -8.81 -7.34 -18.95
C VAL A 423 -7.97 -7.21 -20.21
N ASP A 424 -8.51 -7.64 -21.36
CA ASP A 424 -7.88 -7.37 -22.64
C ASP A 424 -7.87 -5.85 -22.87
N ASN A 425 -6.70 -5.31 -23.17
CA ASN A 425 -6.49 -3.89 -23.38
C ASN A 425 -5.35 -3.65 -24.37
N SER A 426 -5.03 -2.38 -24.59
CA SER A 426 -4.01 -1.97 -25.56
C SER A 426 -3.07 -0.91 -24.99
N LEU A 427 -1.83 -0.96 -25.50
CA LEU A 427 -0.84 0.09 -25.34
C LEU A 427 -0.62 0.73 -26.71
N SER A 428 -0.78 2.05 -26.79
CA SER A 428 -0.62 2.80 -28.04
C SER A 428 0.39 3.92 -27.87
N LEU A 429 1.25 4.11 -28.86
CA LEU A 429 2.14 5.25 -28.94
C LEU A 429 1.65 6.22 -30.01
N VAL A 430 1.46 7.47 -29.64
CA VAL A 430 0.97 8.53 -30.52
C VAL A 430 2.08 9.53 -30.79
N ASP A 431 2.27 9.87 -32.05
CA ASP A 431 3.06 11.01 -32.48
C ASP A 431 2.19 12.27 -32.44
N ALA A 432 2.56 13.24 -31.61
CA ALA A 432 1.84 14.51 -31.46
C ALA A 432 2.08 15.46 -32.64
N GLY A 433 3.20 15.33 -33.35
CA GLY A 433 3.55 16.16 -34.51
C GLY A 433 2.72 15.77 -35.74
N SER A 434 2.71 14.49 -36.09
CA SER A 434 1.89 13.94 -37.18
C SER A 434 0.45 13.64 -36.77
N ARG A 435 0.15 13.67 -35.47
CA ARG A 435 -1.20 13.44 -34.90
C ARG A 435 -1.75 12.06 -35.28
N SER A 436 -0.90 11.05 -35.21
CA SER A 436 -1.24 9.68 -35.63
C SER A 436 -0.69 8.66 -34.66
N VAL A 437 -1.39 7.53 -34.53
CA VAL A 437 -0.89 6.35 -33.82
C VAL A 437 0.31 5.80 -34.59
N ARG A 438 1.48 5.73 -33.95
CA ARG A 438 2.68 5.10 -34.52
C ARG A 438 2.55 3.58 -34.50
N TRP A 439 2.12 3.05 -33.37
CA TRP A 439 1.86 1.62 -33.19
C TRP A 439 0.85 1.39 -32.06
N THR A 440 0.24 0.22 -32.09
CA THR A 440 -0.60 -0.31 -31.01
C THR A 440 -0.25 -1.78 -30.79
N VAL A 441 -0.14 -2.18 -29.53
CA VAL A 441 0.00 -3.58 -29.13
C VAL A 441 -1.13 -3.96 -28.18
N ASN A 442 -1.67 -5.16 -28.36
CA ASN A 442 -2.71 -5.71 -27.49
C ASN A 442 -2.08 -6.55 -26.37
N GLY A 443 -2.71 -6.58 -25.20
CA GLY A 443 -2.25 -7.33 -24.05
C GLY A 443 -3.27 -7.36 -22.92
N ARG A 444 -2.80 -7.72 -21.72
CA ARG A 444 -3.54 -7.58 -20.47
C ARG A 444 -2.70 -6.78 -19.49
N PHE A 445 -2.44 -5.53 -19.84
CA PHE A 445 -1.56 -4.64 -19.10
C PHE A 445 -2.21 -4.20 -17.79
N THR A 446 -1.54 -4.43 -16.66
CA THR A 446 -2.10 -4.22 -15.31
C THR A 446 -1.47 -3.04 -14.57
N THR A 447 -0.24 -2.65 -14.93
CA THR A 447 0.46 -1.50 -14.33
C THR A 447 0.32 -0.27 -15.21
N GLN A 448 0.44 0.92 -14.60
CA GLN A 448 0.72 2.12 -15.37
C GLN A 448 2.08 1.92 -16.06
N PRO A 449 2.21 2.14 -17.37
CA PRO A 449 3.48 1.98 -18.05
C PRO A 449 4.48 3.04 -17.58
N VAL A 450 5.74 2.65 -17.44
CA VAL A 450 6.84 3.55 -17.08
C VAL A 450 7.88 3.57 -18.17
N VAL A 451 8.50 4.72 -18.41
CA VAL A 451 9.35 4.93 -19.59
C VAL A 451 10.68 5.53 -19.19
N ALA A 452 11.76 4.88 -19.60
CA ALA A 452 13.11 5.40 -19.44
C ALA A 452 13.98 4.99 -20.62
N ARG A 453 14.72 5.95 -21.18
CA ARG A 453 15.80 5.71 -22.16
C ARG A 453 15.37 4.83 -23.35
N GLY A 454 14.20 5.12 -23.90
CA GLY A 454 13.66 4.38 -25.07
C GLY A 454 13.07 3.01 -24.74
N VAL A 455 12.91 2.67 -23.45
CA VAL A 455 12.30 1.42 -23.01
C VAL A 455 11.04 1.70 -22.20
N ILE A 456 9.97 0.96 -22.51
CA ILE A 456 8.72 0.93 -21.76
C ILE A 456 8.74 -0.30 -20.87
N TYR A 457 8.40 -0.15 -19.60
CA TYR A 457 8.18 -1.26 -18.67
C TYR A 457 6.71 -1.32 -18.29
N VAL A 458 6.12 -2.50 -18.40
CA VAL A 458 4.69 -2.71 -18.11
C VAL A 458 4.44 -4.14 -17.67
N GLY A 459 3.59 -4.32 -16.66
CA GLY A 459 3.11 -5.64 -16.25
C GLY A 459 2.05 -6.17 -17.20
N ASN A 460 2.20 -7.42 -17.65
CA ASN A 460 1.25 -8.10 -18.53
C ASN A 460 0.77 -9.41 -17.89
N ASP A 461 -0.54 -9.47 -17.61
CA ASP A 461 -1.16 -10.61 -16.93
C ASP A 461 -1.24 -11.85 -17.82
N SER A 462 -1.27 -11.71 -19.15
CA SER A 462 -1.35 -12.84 -20.08
C SER A 462 -0.16 -13.80 -19.95
N GLY A 463 1.02 -13.28 -19.64
CA GLY A 463 2.22 -14.08 -19.40
C GLY A 463 2.66 -14.12 -17.93
N LYS A 464 1.95 -13.42 -17.04
CA LYS A 464 2.40 -13.15 -15.65
C LYS A 464 3.86 -12.67 -15.62
N VAL A 465 4.14 -11.63 -16.40
CA VAL A 465 5.49 -11.07 -16.59
C VAL A 465 5.48 -9.54 -16.47
N ILE A 466 6.64 -8.97 -16.15
CA ILE A 466 6.97 -7.61 -16.56
C ILE A 466 7.57 -7.69 -17.96
N GLU A 467 7.11 -6.83 -18.87
CA GLU A 467 7.66 -6.70 -20.21
C GLU A 467 8.46 -5.42 -20.30
N ALA A 468 9.69 -5.51 -20.81
CA ALA A 468 10.42 -4.38 -21.33
C ALA A 468 10.19 -4.34 -22.84
N ARG A 469 9.70 -3.20 -23.34
CA ARG A 469 9.37 -3.00 -24.75
C ARG A 469 10.13 -1.81 -25.32
N ASN A 470 10.51 -1.90 -26.58
CA ASN A 470 11.12 -0.79 -27.28
C ASN A 470 10.04 0.28 -27.57
N VAL A 471 10.35 1.53 -27.24
CA VAL A 471 9.47 2.67 -27.54
C VAL A 471 9.23 2.81 -29.04
N SER A 472 10.22 2.54 -29.91
CA SER A 472 10.09 2.88 -31.34
C SER A 472 9.01 2.08 -32.07
N ASP A 473 8.80 0.81 -31.69
CA ASP A 473 7.95 -0.14 -32.41
C ASP A 473 7.04 -0.98 -31.50
N GLY A 474 7.15 -0.84 -30.17
CA GLY A 474 6.38 -1.61 -29.19
C GLY A 474 6.83 -3.07 -29.04
N ALA A 475 7.91 -3.49 -29.71
CA ALA A 475 8.42 -4.85 -29.66
C ALA A 475 8.96 -5.19 -28.26
N VAL A 476 8.72 -6.43 -27.80
CA VAL A 476 9.25 -6.91 -26.53
C VAL A 476 10.76 -7.11 -26.66
N LEU A 477 11.54 -6.40 -25.84
CA LEU A 477 13.00 -6.55 -25.73
C LEU A 477 13.36 -7.72 -24.82
N TRP A 478 12.65 -7.86 -23.70
CA TRP A 478 12.77 -8.97 -22.77
C TRP A 478 11.56 -9.02 -21.85
N THR A 479 11.37 -10.16 -21.19
CA THR A 479 10.37 -10.34 -20.14
C THR A 479 11.03 -10.79 -18.84
N TRP A 480 10.41 -10.44 -17.73
CA TRP A 480 10.80 -10.88 -16.40
C TRP A 480 9.63 -11.62 -15.75
N PRO A 481 9.73 -12.94 -15.53
CA PRO A 481 8.62 -13.74 -15.04
C PRO A 481 8.41 -13.56 -13.54
N LEU A 482 7.18 -13.28 -13.12
CA LEU A 482 6.83 -13.08 -11.71
C LEU A 482 7.10 -14.32 -10.85
N ALA A 483 6.94 -15.52 -11.45
CA ALA A 483 7.23 -16.79 -10.80
C ALA A 483 8.70 -16.91 -10.36
N SER A 484 9.64 -16.18 -10.98
CA SER A 484 11.07 -16.21 -10.58
C SER A 484 11.33 -15.68 -9.17
N VAL A 485 10.39 -14.91 -8.62
CA VAL A 485 10.46 -14.35 -7.26
C VAL A 485 9.25 -14.77 -6.41
N GLY A 486 8.49 -15.78 -6.86
CA GLY A 486 7.31 -16.26 -6.15
C GLY A 486 6.17 -15.25 -6.09
N GLU A 487 6.02 -14.40 -7.12
CA GLU A 487 4.86 -13.52 -7.29
C GLU A 487 3.86 -14.14 -8.28
N GLU A 488 2.57 -13.93 -8.04
CA GLU A 488 1.48 -14.48 -8.86
C GLU A 488 0.67 -13.40 -9.59
N VAL A 489 0.68 -12.17 -9.05
CA VAL A 489 -0.06 -11.02 -9.55
C VAL A 489 0.77 -9.75 -9.39
N LEU A 490 0.46 -8.73 -10.17
CA LEU A 490 1.00 -7.38 -10.04
C LEU A 490 -0.11 -6.46 -9.55
N ASN A 491 0.09 -5.84 -8.38
CA ASN A 491 -0.92 -5.02 -7.73
C ASN A 491 -0.45 -3.59 -7.43
N GLY A 492 0.78 -3.24 -7.79
CA GLY A 492 1.38 -1.96 -7.43
C GLY A 492 2.01 -1.21 -8.59
N ASP A 493 2.86 -0.25 -8.23
CA ASP A 493 3.53 0.64 -9.16
C ASP A 493 4.87 0.09 -9.63
N LEU A 494 5.35 0.68 -10.72
CA LEU A 494 6.72 0.53 -11.19
C LEU A 494 7.45 1.86 -11.02
N ILE A 495 8.73 1.81 -10.68
CA ILE A 495 9.63 2.98 -10.72
C ILE A 495 10.91 2.56 -11.40
N VAL A 496 11.34 3.28 -12.42
CA VAL A 496 12.57 2.96 -13.16
C VAL A 496 13.66 3.99 -12.84
N THR A 497 14.86 3.48 -12.63
CA THR A 497 16.08 4.27 -12.44
C THR A 497 17.07 3.99 -13.55
N ASN A 498 18.30 4.49 -13.46
CA ASN A 498 19.31 4.25 -14.48
C ASN A 498 19.70 2.77 -14.60
N ASN A 499 19.60 2.02 -13.50
CA ASN A 499 20.08 0.64 -13.41
C ASN A 499 19.10 -0.32 -12.74
N LEU A 500 18.08 0.16 -12.02
CA LEU A 500 17.09 -0.69 -11.35
C LEU A 500 15.67 -0.38 -11.81
N LEU A 501 14.84 -1.42 -11.91
CA LEU A 501 13.37 -1.31 -11.95
C LEU A 501 12.81 -1.78 -10.61
N PHE A 502 12.19 -0.87 -9.86
CA PHE A 502 11.38 -1.23 -8.71
C PHE A 502 10.02 -1.76 -9.17
N VAL A 503 9.62 -2.91 -8.64
CA VAL A 503 8.40 -3.62 -8.99
C VAL A 503 7.62 -3.92 -7.71
N ALA A 504 6.46 -3.30 -7.54
CA ALA A 504 5.52 -3.70 -6.49
C ALA A 504 4.65 -4.87 -6.97
N GLY A 505 4.99 -6.07 -6.48
CA GLY A 505 4.30 -7.34 -6.75
C GLY A 505 2.95 -7.46 -6.07
N GLY A 506 2.45 -8.69 -5.94
CA GLY A 506 1.25 -9.00 -5.16
C GLY A 506 1.53 -8.99 -3.66
N ARG A 507 2.74 -9.41 -3.24
CA ARG A 507 3.12 -9.52 -1.83
C ARG A 507 4.34 -8.66 -1.48
N ASN A 508 5.34 -8.63 -2.35
CA ASN A 508 6.62 -8.02 -2.09
C ASN A 508 6.91 -6.86 -3.07
N THR A 509 7.83 -5.98 -2.68
CA THR A 509 8.47 -5.02 -3.57
C THR A 509 9.86 -5.55 -3.93
N HIS A 510 10.21 -5.55 -5.20
CA HIS A 510 11.51 -6.00 -5.71
C HIS A 510 12.26 -4.84 -6.36
N ALA A 511 13.59 -4.91 -6.36
CA ALA A 511 14.41 -4.12 -7.27
C ALA A 511 15.09 -5.08 -8.25
N LEU A 512 14.73 -4.97 -9.52
CA LEU A 512 15.28 -5.73 -10.64
C LEU A 512 16.48 -4.97 -11.20
N ASP A 513 17.66 -5.59 -11.24
CA ASP A 513 18.81 -5.05 -11.94
C ASP A 513 18.60 -5.15 -13.45
N LEU A 514 18.66 -4.01 -14.15
CA LEU A 514 18.32 -3.92 -15.58
C LEU A 514 19.36 -4.58 -16.49
N ALA A 515 20.61 -4.70 -16.04
CA ALA A 515 21.68 -5.31 -16.83
C ALA A 515 21.59 -6.85 -16.80
N SER A 516 21.53 -7.42 -15.60
CA SER A 516 21.46 -8.87 -15.35
C SER A 516 20.04 -9.44 -15.45
N ARG A 517 19.01 -8.59 -15.30
CA ARG A 517 17.59 -8.97 -15.26
C ARG A 517 17.27 -9.92 -14.11
N GLN A 518 18.00 -9.78 -13.00
CA GLN A 518 17.80 -10.53 -11.77
C GLN A 518 17.33 -9.61 -10.63
N ALA A 519 16.54 -10.15 -9.70
CA ALA A 519 16.16 -9.41 -8.51
C ALA A 519 17.42 -9.18 -7.63
N ALA A 520 17.81 -7.92 -7.49
CA ALA A 520 18.95 -7.50 -6.68
C ALA A 520 18.55 -7.23 -5.22
N TRP A 521 17.26 -6.94 -4.98
CA TRP A 521 16.71 -6.68 -3.65
C TRP A 521 15.22 -7.03 -3.58
N THR A 522 14.74 -7.40 -2.39
CA THR A 522 13.32 -7.71 -2.14
C THR A 522 12.93 -7.25 -0.74
N TYR A 523 11.71 -6.72 -0.62
CA TYR A 523 11.10 -6.34 0.65
C TYR A 523 9.69 -6.88 0.75
N ARG A 524 9.34 -7.39 1.93
CA ARG A 524 8.15 -8.23 2.17
C ARG A 524 6.79 -7.52 2.07
N LEU A 525 6.77 -6.24 1.74
CA LEU A 525 5.55 -5.44 1.57
C LEU A 525 5.49 -4.93 0.13
N SER A 526 4.28 -4.85 -0.41
CA SER A 526 3.97 -4.28 -1.73
C SER A 526 2.91 -3.18 -1.61
N GLY A 527 2.69 -2.45 -2.69
CA GLY A 527 1.64 -1.44 -2.81
C GLY A 527 2.02 -0.34 -3.79
N THR A 528 1.62 0.90 -3.52
CA THR A 528 2.06 2.03 -4.36
C THR A 528 3.42 2.54 -3.90
N LEU A 529 4.21 3.01 -4.87
CA LEU A 529 5.60 3.38 -4.66
C LEU A 529 5.80 4.88 -4.92
N SER A 530 6.71 5.49 -4.16
CA SER A 530 7.29 6.80 -4.51
C SER A 530 8.77 6.82 -4.17
N LEU A 531 9.57 7.54 -4.95
CA LEU A 531 11.00 7.66 -4.73
C LEU A 531 11.39 9.13 -4.57
N SER A 532 11.69 9.53 -3.35
CA SER A 532 12.11 10.89 -3.02
C SER A 532 13.45 11.24 -3.65
N ARG A 533 13.63 12.53 -3.97
CA ARG A 533 14.92 13.10 -4.35
C ARG A 533 16.02 12.88 -3.34
N ASN A 534 15.68 12.67 -2.07
CA ASN A 534 16.65 12.40 -1.01
C ASN A 534 16.90 10.90 -0.83
N GLY A 535 16.65 10.07 -1.84
CA GLY A 535 16.99 8.65 -1.80
C GLY A 535 16.20 7.86 -0.76
N VAL A 536 14.91 8.16 -0.63
CA VAL A 536 13.98 7.36 0.16
C VAL A 536 12.93 6.77 -0.75
N LEU A 537 12.90 5.44 -0.85
CA LEU A 537 11.81 4.70 -1.47
C LEU A 537 10.71 4.49 -0.42
N TYR A 538 9.50 4.97 -0.71
CA TYR A 538 8.33 4.70 0.10
C TYR A 538 7.49 3.59 -0.48
N ILE A 539 7.05 2.69 0.39
CA ILE A 539 6.10 1.62 0.08
C ILE A 539 4.85 1.88 0.92
N ARG A 540 3.76 2.25 0.25
CA ARG A 540 2.42 2.37 0.87
C ARG A 540 1.71 1.04 0.71
N SER A 541 1.69 0.24 1.78
CA SER A 541 1.20 -1.14 1.71
C SER A 541 -0.21 -1.31 2.24
N ALA A 542 -0.99 -2.17 1.57
CA ALA A 542 -2.25 -2.71 2.07
C ALA A 542 -2.00 -4.07 2.73
N GLN A 543 -2.63 -4.36 3.86
CA GLN A 543 -2.64 -5.72 4.41
C GLN A 543 -3.69 -6.56 3.65
N GLY A 544 -3.25 -7.60 2.94
CA GLY A 544 -4.09 -8.61 2.29
C GLY A 544 -4.34 -8.44 0.78
N VAL A 545 -4.60 -9.55 0.08
CA VAL A 545 -4.85 -9.63 -1.38
C VAL A 545 -6.12 -8.85 -1.82
N TYR A 546 -6.96 -8.46 -0.86
CA TYR A 546 -8.19 -7.68 -1.06
C TYR A 546 -8.23 -6.41 -0.18
N GLY A 547 -7.05 -5.82 0.09
CA GLY A 547 -6.80 -4.79 1.09
C GLY A 547 -7.87 -3.70 1.21
N SER A 548 -8.69 -3.79 2.26
CA SER A 548 -9.60 -2.73 2.70
C SER A 548 -8.98 -1.79 3.73
N ASN A 549 -7.76 -2.08 4.22
CA ASN A 549 -7.12 -1.38 5.33
C ASN A 549 -5.70 -0.92 4.93
N ILE A 550 -5.58 0.31 4.43
CA ILE A 550 -4.31 0.91 3.96
C ILE A 550 -3.81 1.92 5.00
N GLY A 551 -3.06 1.44 6.00
CA GLY A 551 -2.57 2.31 7.08
C GLY A 551 -1.06 2.31 7.26
N TYR A 552 -0.26 1.76 6.34
CA TYR A 552 1.17 1.55 6.56
C TYR A 552 2.05 2.21 5.49
N VAL A 553 3.03 2.97 5.95
CA VAL A 553 4.12 3.50 5.14
C VAL A 553 5.42 2.87 5.61
N THR A 554 6.20 2.33 4.69
CA THR A 554 7.60 1.97 4.95
C THR A 554 8.50 2.86 4.13
N ALA A 555 9.48 3.48 4.79
CA ALA A 555 10.58 4.20 4.17
C ALA A 555 11.81 3.29 4.09
N ILE A 556 12.40 3.20 2.90
CA ILE A 556 13.65 2.48 2.62
C ILE A 556 14.68 3.52 2.19
N ASN A 557 15.81 3.58 2.90
CA ASN A 557 16.97 4.34 2.45
C ASN A 557 17.61 3.59 1.28
N VAL A 558 17.79 4.27 0.14
CA VAL A 558 18.39 3.70 -1.08
C VAL A 558 19.81 4.25 -1.37
N GLN A 559 20.43 4.91 -0.39
CA GLN A 559 21.78 5.48 -0.48
C GLN A 559 22.85 4.61 0.14
#